data_AF-A0A9R1P0R0-F1
#
_entry.id   AF-A0A9R1P0R0-F1
#
_cell.length_a   1.000
_cell.length_b   1.000
_cell.length_c   1.000
_cell.angle_alpha   90.00
_cell.angle_beta   90.00
_cell.angle_gamma   90.00
#
_symmetry.space_group_name_H-M   'P 1'
#
loop_
_entity.id
_entity.type
_entity.pdbx_description
1 polymer ?
#
loop_
_entity_poly.entity_id
_entity_poly.type
_entity_poly.pdbx_seq_one_letter_code
_entity_poly.pdbx_strand_id
1 'polypeptide(L)'
;MGAIGGDEMAQWDNADGGEVANGAAGKLEKILVSVRLRPLSDKEVARGDPSEWECISDTTVIARSAFPDRPTAPTAYSFDRVFRSDCDTKEVYEQGAKEVALSVVSGINSSIFAYGQTSSGKTYTMTGITECTVSDIYDYIGRHEERAFVLKFSAIEIYNEVVRDLLSSENTSLRLWDDAEKGTYVENLKEVILRDWNHLKELISVCEAQRRTGETYLNENSSRSHQILKLTIESSAREFLGKDKSTTLAASVNFVDLAGSERASQALSAGARLKEGCHINRSLLTLGTVIRKLSKVRNGHIPYRDSKLTRILQPSLGGNARTAIICTMSPARSYMEQSRNTLLFASCAKEVVTNAQVNVVMSDKALVKHLQRELARLESELRCPATYSSLESLVREKDNHIRKMEKEIKELKAQRDLAQSRLQDLLQVVGDNHVSKQELYLRCAPAM
;
A
#
# COMPACT_ATOMS: atom_id res chain seq x y z
N MET A 1 55.14 15.01 35.70
CA MET A 1 53.81 14.40 35.88
C MET A 1 52.80 15.47 35.51
N GLY A 2 52.41 15.46 34.23
CA GLY A 2 51.80 16.58 33.52
C GLY A 2 50.28 16.46 33.39
N ALA A 3 49.70 17.62 33.10
CA ALA A 3 48.28 17.95 33.10
C ALA A 3 47.50 17.52 31.84
N ILE A 4 46.18 17.40 32.04
CA ILE A 4 45.03 17.80 31.19
C ILE A 4 45.30 18.08 29.69
N GLY A 5 44.65 17.28 28.84
CA GLY A 5 44.25 17.54 27.44
C GLY A 5 43.08 16.59 27.13
N GLY A 6 42.00 16.92 26.41
CA GLY A 6 41.88 17.79 25.24
C GLY A 6 41.56 16.89 24.03
N ASP A 7 40.42 17.13 23.38
CA ASP A 7 39.98 16.64 22.05
C ASP A 7 39.74 15.14 21.82
N GLU A 8 38.48 14.76 21.62
CA GLU A 8 38.10 13.74 20.62
C GLU A 8 36.90 14.25 19.82
N MET A 9 37.23 15.04 18.79
CA MET A 9 36.37 15.38 17.67
C MET A 9 37.09 14.87 16.41
N ALA A 10 36.30 14.33 15.47
CA ALA A 10 36.67 13.93 14.10
C ALA A 10 37.36 12.58 13.91
N GLN A 11 36.56 11.59 13.45
CA GLN A 11 37.05 10.63 12.48
C GLN A 11 35.91 10.08 11.61
N TRP A 12 35.37 10.92 10.72
CA TRP A 12 34.71 10.47 9.49
C TRP A 12 35.17 11.38 8.36
N ASP A 13 36.15 10.92 7.60
CA ASP A 13 36.37 11.29 6.21
C ASP A 13 37.37 10.31 5.58
N ASN A 14 36.88 9.51 4.63
CA ASN A 14 37.44 9.33 3.29
C ASN A 14 36.97 8.02 2.67
N ALA A 15 36.00 8.13 1.77
CA ALA A 15 35.96 7.37 0.52
C ALA A 15 35.00 8.11 -0.43
N ASP A 16 35.55 9.08 -1.17
CA ASP A 16 34.90 9.65 -2.35
C ASP A 16 35.23 8.80 -3.58
N GLY A 17 34.27 8.68 -4.50
CA GLY A 17 34.40 7.86 -5.69
C GLY A 17 33.10 7.61 -6.44
N GLY A 18 32.50 8.67 -6.97
CA GLY A 18 31.92 8.69 -8.33
C GLY A 18 30.69 7.83 -8.69
N GLU A 19 29.61 8.55 -8.98
CA GLU A 19 28.58 8.29 -9.99
C GLU A 19 27.23 7.63 -9.62
N VAL A 20 26.21 8.35 -10.15
CA VAL A 20 24.79 8.05 -10.35
C VAL A 20 23.86 8.26 -9.15
N ALA A 21 23.20 9.43 -9.19
CA ALA A 21 21.98 9.74 -8.45
C ALA A 21 20.90 8.69 -8.76
N ASN A 22 20.79 7.69 -7.87
CA ASN A 22 19.67 6.77 -7.83
C ASN A 22 18.77 7.19 -6.66
N GLY A 23 17.48 7.36 -6.93
CA GLY A 23 16.49 7.75 -5.92
C GLY A 23 16.59 6.86 -4.69
N ALA A 24 16.42 7.45 -3.51
CA ALA A 24 16.53 6.78 -2.22
C ALA A 24 15.74 5.46 -2.22
N ALA A 25 16.45 4.34 -2.32
CA ALA A 25 15.85 3.01 -2.30
C ALA A 25 15.19 2.80 -0.93
N GLY A 26 13.88 2.53 -0.93
CA GLY A 26 13.13 2.26 0.30
C GLY A 26 13.76 1.12 1.09
N LYS A 27 13.94 1.33 2.40
CA LYS A 27 14.48 0.31 3.30
C LYS A 27 13.36 -0.68 3.62
N LEU A 28 13.61 -1.96 3.39
CA LEU A 28 12.71 -3.02 3.82
C LEU A 28 12.70 -3.08 5.35
N GLU A 29 11.53 -2.91 5.94
CA GLU A 29 11.33 -2.85 7.39
C GLU A 29 10.23 -3.83 7.79
N LYS A 30 10.38 -4.50 8.94
CA LYS A 30 9.33 -5.37 9.48
C LYS A 30 8.27 -4.55 10.23
N ILE A 31 7.05 -5.06 10.26
CA ILE A 31 5.99 -4.49 11.10
C ILE A 31 6.41 -4.63 12.57
N LEU A 32 6.36 -3.52 13.31
CA LEU A 32 6.59 -3.50 14.75
C LEU A 32 5.37 -4.08 15.46
N VAL A 33 5.54 -5.14 16.25
CA VAL A 33 4.44 -5.79 16.97
C VAL A 33 4.66 -5.72 18.47
N SER A 34 3.72 -5.09 19.15
CA SER A 34 3.66 -5.01 20.60
C SER A 34 2.45 -5.73 21.16
N VAL A 35 2.57 -6.31 22.36
CA VAL A 35 1.44 -6.90 23.10
C VAL A 35 1.17 -6.07 24.35
N ARG A 36 -0.09 -5.78 24.65
CA ARG A 36 -0.50 -5.09 25.88
C ARG A 36 -1.45 -5.96 26.68
N LEU A 37 -1.02 -6.37 27.87
CA LEU A 37 -1.88 -7.01 28.87
C LEU A 37 -2.61 -5.92 29.63
N ARG A 38 -3.95 -5.94 29.66
CA ARG A 38 -4.71 -5.07 30.59
C ARG A 38 -4.82 -5.73 31.98
N PRO A 39 -5.12 -4.99 33.05
CA PRO A 39 -5.51 -5.61 34.32
C PRO A 39 -6.84 -6.37 34.19
N LEU A 40 -7.13 -7.26 35.15
CA LEU A 40 -8.46 -7.87 35.29
C LEU A 40 -9.51 -6.78 35.52
N SER A 41 -10.63 -6.88 34.81
CA SER A 41 -11.77 -5.99 34.99
C SER A 41 -12.60 -6.40 36.21
N ASP A 42 -13.35 -5.46 36.78
CA ASP A 42 -14.22 -5.72 37.94
C ASP A 42 -15.18 -6.90 37.71
N LYS A 43 -15.67 -7.06 36.47
CA LYS A 43 -16.54 -8.18 36.09
C LYS A 43 -15.82 -9.53 36.06
N GLU A 44 -14.54 -9.56 35.72
CA GLU A 44 -13.72 -10.79 35.75
C GLU A 44 -13.32 -11.12 37.19
N VAL A 45 -12.94 -10.11 37.99
CA VAL A 45 -12.64 -10.27 39.42
C VAL A 45 -13.87 -10.78 40.18
N ALA A 46 -15.05 -10.19 39.95
CA ALA A 46 -16.29 -10.63 40.58
C ALA A 46 -16.71 -12.06 40.20
N ARG A 47 -16.28 -12.54 39.02
CA ARG A 47 -16.48 -13.93 38.58
C ARG A 47 -15.44 -14.90 39.15
N GLY A 48 -14.39 -14.39 39.79
CA GLY A 48 -13.27 -15.21 40.27
C GLY A 48 -12.39 -15.74 39.13
N ASP A 49 -12.36 -15.05 37.98
CA ASP A 49 -11.50 -15.45 36.86
C ASP A 49 -10.01 -15.30 37.24
N PRO A 50 -9.19 -16.37 37.19
CA PRO A 50 -7.76 -16.23 37.44
C PRO A 50 -7.05 -15.58 36.25
N SER A 51 -5.91 -14.95 36.54
CA SER A 51 -4.98 -14.39 35.55
C SER A 51 -4.09 -15.47 34.97
N GLU A 52 -4.39 -15.93 33.77
CA GLU A 52 -3.68 -17.05 33.11
C GLU A 52 -2.50 -16.59 32.25
N TRP A 53 -2.36 -15.29 31.99
CA TRP A 53 -1.24 -14.72 31.26
C TRP A 53 -0.31 -13.93 32.17
N GLU A 54 0.99 -14.03 31.89
CA GLU A 54 2.05 -13.35 32.64
C GLU A 54 3.13 -12.82 31.72
N CYS A 55 3.55 -11.58 31.96
CA CYS A 55 4.71 -10.99 31.29
C CYS A 55 5.98 -11.33 32.09
N ILE A 56 6.86 -12.14 31.53
CA ILE A 56 8.14 -12.50 32.19
C ILE A 56 9.26 -11.51 31.87
N SER A 57 9.14 -10.79 30.75
CA SER A 57 10.04 -9.74 30.32
C SER A 57 9.30 -8.73 29.45
N ASP A 58 9.99 -7.65 29.12
CA ASP A 58 9.57 -6.61 28.18
C ASP A 58 9.34 -7.12 26.75
N THR A 59 9.64 -8.38 26.46
CA THR A 59 9.53 -8.98 25.12
C THR A 59 8.72 -10.27 25.12
N THR A 60 8.44 -10.88 26.28
CA THR A 60 7.88 -12.23 26.34
C THR A 60 6.71 -12.35 27.29
N VAL A 61 5.62 -12.92 26.79
CA VAL A 61 4.40 -13.27 27.54
C VAL A 61 4.24 -14.80 27.57
N ILE A 62 3.85 -15.32 28.73
CA ILE A 62 3.61 -16.75 28.94
C ILE A 62 2.20 -17.03 29.44
N ALA A 63 1.67 -18.21 29.10
CA ALA A 63 0.49 -18.79 29.72
C ALA A 63 0.92 -19.60 30.95
N ARG A 64 0.31 -19.35 32.12
CA ARG A 64 0.60 -20.07 33.38
C ARG A 64 0.17 -21.53 33.33
N SER A 65 -0.93 -21.82 32.64
CA SER A 65 -1.47 -23.17 32.50
C SER A 65 -1.30 -23.69 31.07
N ALA A 66 -0.92 -24.97 30.93
CA ALA A 66 -0.98 -25.66 29.65
C ALA A 66 -2.43 -25.72 29.16
N PHE A 67 -2.64 -25.56 27.85
CA PHE A 67 -3.97 -25.65 27.25
C PHE A 67 -4.48 -27.11 27.34
N PRO A 68 -5.55 -27.41 28.10
CA PRO A 68 -5.99 -28.79 28.33
C PRO A 68 -6.28 -29.53 27.02
N ASP A 69 -6.89 -28.84 26.07
CA ASP A 69 -7.26 -29.39 24.77
C ASP A 69 -6.10 -29.43 23.76
N ARG A 70 -4.95 -28.80 24.07
CA ARG A 70 -3.80 -28.65 23.16
C ARG A 70 -2.47 -28.63 23.92
N PRO A 71 -2.02 -29.78 24.44
CA PRO A 71 -0.79 -29.87 25.23
C PRO A 71 0.48 -29.49 24.45
N THR A 72 0.45 -29.53 23.11
CA THR A 72 1.58 -29.15 22.24
C THR A 72 1.59 -27.67 21.85
N ALA A 73 0.61 -26.87 22.28
CA ALA A 73 0.58 -25.46 21.96
C ALA A 73 1.68 -24.70 22.72
N PRO A 74 2.35 -23.73 22.07
CA PRO A 74 3.36 -22.92 22.75
C PRO A 74 2.72 -22.17 23.91
N THR A 75 3.42 -22.21 25.05
CA THR A 75 3.04 -21.49 26.28
C THR A 75 3.75 -20.15 26.39
N ALA A 76 4.83 -19.92 25.64
CA ALA A 76 5.57 -18.66 25.61
C ALA A 76 5.57 -18.04 24.21
N TYR A 77 5.44 -16.71 24.16
CA TYR A 77 5.39 -15.93 22.92
C TYR A 77 6.25 -14.67 23.08
N SER A 78 7.11 -14.41 22.09
CA SER A 78 8.03 -13.26 22.11
C SER A 78 7.74 -12.27 20.97
N PHE A 79 7.74 -10.99 21.31
CA PHE A 79 7.41 -9.85 20.43
C PHE A 79 8.45 -8.74 20.58
N ASP A 80 8.27 -7.63 19.86
CA ASP A 80 9.20 -6.50 19.94
C ASP A 80 9.08 -5.78 21.28
N ARG A 81 7.85 -5.65 21.79
CA ARG A 81 7.53 -5.18 23.14
C ARG A 81 6.32 -5.91 23.74
N VAL A 82 6.33 -6.09 25.05
CA VAL A 82 5.24 -6.63 25.85
C VAL A 82 5.02 -5.70 27.05
N PHE A 83 3.85 -5.09 27.11
CA PHE A 83 3.43 -4.17 28.15
C PHE A 83 2.60 -4.90 29.20
N ARG A 84 3.01 -4.72 30.45
CA ARG A 84 2.37 -5.31 31.63
C ARG A 84 1.08 -4.55 31.98
N SER A 85 0.31 -5.08 32.92
CA SER A 85 -0.98 -4.51 33.33
C SER A 85 -0.87 -3.16 34.05
N ASP A 86 0.31 -2.83 34.57
CA ASP A 86 0.66 -1.58 35.24
C ASP A 86 1.19 -0.49 34.28
N CYS A 87 1.51 -0.85 33.03
CA CYS A 87 1.98 0.11 32.03
C CYS A 87 0.86 1.07 31.60
N ASP A 88 1.12 2.37 31.75
CA ASP A 88 0.22 3.40 31.28
C ASP A 88 0.22 3.50 29.74
N THR A 89 -0.74 4.25 29.17
CA THR A 89 -0.82 4.39 27.71
C THR A 89 0.30 5.25 27.13
N LYS A 90 0.93 6.11 27.93
CA LYS A 90 2.04 6.96 27.50
C LYS A 90 3.31 6.12 27.28
N GLU A 91 3.61 5.19 28.17
CA GLU A 91 4.69 4.23 28.03
C GLU A 91 4.49 3.34 26.79
N VAL A 92 3.27 2.87 26.57
CA VAL A 92 2.90 2.11 25.36
C VAL A 92 3.13 2.93 24.10
N TYR A 93 2.82 4.23 24.12
CA TYR A 93 3.12 5.14 23.01
C TYR A 93 4.63 5.28 22.81
N GLU A 94 5.37 5.68 23.86
CA GLU A 94 6.80 5.99 23.79
C GLU A 94 7.64 4.81 23.28
N GLN A 95 7.35 3.60 23.77
CA GLN A 95 8.15 2.42 23.46
C GLN A 95 7.57 1.56 22.32
N GLY A 96 6.27 1.68 22.03
CA GLY A 96 5.57 0.78 21.12
C GLY A 96 5.06 1.41 19.82
N ALA A 97 4.95 2.73 19.74
CA ALA A 97 4.34 3.40 18.58
C ALA A 97 5.02 4.70 18.13
N LYS A 98 5.70 5.43 19.03
CA LYS A 98 6.21 6.79 18.79
C LYS A 98 7.09 6.91 17.55
N GLU A 99 8.04 6.01 17.36
CA GLU A 99 8.95 6.03 16.20
C GLU A 99 8.18 5.88 14.87
N VAL A 100 7.25 4.92 14.82
CA VAL A 100 6.40 4.70 13.64
C VAL A 100 5.48 5.89 13.42
N ALA A 101 4.84 6.38 14.48
CA ALA A 101 3.91 7.51 14.44
C ALA A 101 4.59 8.76 13.86
N LEU A 102 5.73 9.16 14.42
CA LEU A 102 6.48 10.36 14.04
C LEU A 102 7.22 10.23 12.71
N SER A 103 7.25 9.06 12.07
CA SER A 103 7.77 8.94 10.72
C SER A 103 7.02 9.83 9.70
N VAL A 104 5.77 10.20 10.02
CA VAL A 104 4.95 11.12 9.22
C VAL A 104 5.56 12.51 9.06
N VAL A 105 6.23 13.05 10.09
CA VAL A 105 6.85 14.39 9.99
C VAL A 105 8.08 14.39 9.07
N SER A 106 8.69 13.22 8.87
CA SER A 106 9.78 12.99 7.92
C SER A 106 9.29 12.67 6.50
N GLY A 107 7.97 12.76 6.25
CA GLY A 107 7.38 12.47 4.94
C GLY A 107 7.17 10.98 4.65
N ILE A 108 7.23 10.10 5.65
CA ILE A 108 6.98 8.66 5.48
C ILE A 108 5.58 8.34 6.00
N ASN A 109 4.75 7.66 5.20
CA ASN A 109 3.44 7.22 5.66
C ASN A 109 3.58 6.25 6.83
N SER A 110 2.68 6.36 7.81
CA SER A 110 2.69 5.47 8.97
C SER A 110 1.29 4.97 9.30
N SER A 111 1.20 3.84 10.00
CA SER A 111 -0.06 3.26 10.42
C SER A 111 0.09 2.51 11.73
N ILE A 112 -0.80 2.78 12.68
CA ILE A 112 -0.83 2.18 14.01
C ILE A 112 -2.16 1.45 14.15
N PHE A 113 -2.09 0.16 14.48
CA PHE A 113 -3.27 -0.69 14.62
C PHE A 113 -3.46 -1.11 16.06
N ALA A 114 -4.69 -1.10 16.55
CA ALA A 114 -5.09 -1.82 17.75
C ALA A 114 -5.86 -3.08 17.36
N TYR A 115 -5.36 -4.25 17.75
CA TYR A 115 -5.97 -5.55 17.46
C TYR A 115 -6.23 -6.32 18.77
N GLY A 116 -7.30 -7.12 18.81
CA GLY A 116 -7.68 -7.91 19.97
C GLY A 116 -9.19 -8.07 20.12
N GLN A 117 -9.62 -8.88 21.07
CA GLN A 117 -11.04 -9.11 21.33
C GLN A 117 -11.76 -7.86 21.86
N THR A 118 -13.08 -7.87 21.86
CA THR A 118 -13.86 -6.83 22.56
C THR A 118 -13.48 -6.74 24.03
N SER A 119 -13.40 -5.50 24.52
CA SER A 119 -13.00 -5.18 25.90
C SER A 119 -11.56 -5.59 26.27
N SER A 120 -10.67 -5.84 25.30
CA SER A 120 -9.23 -6.06 25.57
C SER A 120 -8.45 -4.77 25.81
N GLY A 121 -9.00 -3.60 25.46
CA GLY A 121 -8.35 -2.30 25.61
C GLY A 121 -7.91 -1.63 24.31
N LYS A 122 -8.41 -2.05 23.14
CA LYS A 122 -8.09 -1.46 21.82
C LYS A 122 -8.33 0.06 21.77
N THR A 123 -9.59 0.48 21.93
CA THR A 123 -9.98 1.90 21.89
C THR A 123 -9.29 2.73 22.96
N TYR A 124 -9.17 2.21 24.20
CA TYR A 124 -8.42 2.86 25.29
C TYR A 124 -6.96 3.13 24.92
N THR A 125 -6.30 2.15 24.30
CA THR A 125 -4.91 2.27 23.85
C THR A 125 -4.78 3.23 22.67
N MET A 126 -5.66 3.09 21.66
CA MET A 126 -5.59 3.90 20.45
C MET A 126 -5.85 5.38 20.74
N THR A 127 -6.85 5.70 21.58
CA THR A 127 -7.18 7.08 21.95
C THR A 127 -5.97 7.79 22.57
N GLY A 128 -5.35 7.18 23.58
CA GLY A 128 -4.18 7.79 24.22
C GLY A 128 -2.95 7.88 23.30
N ILE A 129 -2.76 6.92 22.39
CA ILE A 129 -1.70 6.98 21.37
C ILE A 129 -1.96 8.12 20.38
N THR A 130 -3.19 8.29 19.91
CA THR A 130 -3.56 9.39 19.01
C THR A 130 -3.30 10.73 19.69
N GLU A 131 -3.70 10.90 20.94
CA GLU A 131 -3.43 12.13 21.70
C GLU A 131 -1.92 12.39 21.85
N CYS A 132 -1.16 11.41 22.34
CA CYS A 132 0.29 11.59 22.52
C CYS A 132 1.01 11.88 21.19
N THR A 133 0.64 11.17 20.12
CA THR A 133 1.23 11.36 18.78
C THR A 133 1.01 12.77 18.29
N VAL A 134 -0.22 13.25 18.38
CA VAL A 134 -0.54 14.56 17.82
C VAL A 134 0.09 15.67 18.68
N SER A 135 0.19 15.49 20.01
CA SER A 135 0.96 16.40 20.87
C SER A 135 2.41 16.51 20.41
N ASP A 136 3.09 15.38 20.19
CA ASP A 136 4.47 15.35 19.72
C ASP A 136 4.63 15.93 18.30
N ILE A 137 3.62 15.79 17.44
CA ILE A 137 3.60 16.42 16.11
C ILE A 137 3.55 17.95 16.23
N TYR A 138 2.68 18.50 17.08
CA TYR A 138 2.63 19.96 17.30
C TYR A 138 3.92 20.49 17.94
N ASP A 139 4.51 19.75 18.88
CA ASP A 139 5.82 20.09 19.45
C ASP A 139 6.92 20.08 18.38
N TYR A 140 6.91 19.10 17.47
CA TYR A 140 7.82 19.06 16.33
C TYR A 140 7.64 20.27 15.41
N ILE A 141 6.40 20.60 15.05
CA ILE A 141 6.09 21.77 14.20
C ILE A 141 6.58 23.07 14.85
N GLY A 142 6.39 23.22 16.16
CA GLY A 142 6.86 24.39 16.90
C GLY A 142 8.38 24.52 16.95
N ARG A 143 9.13 23.42 16.86
CA ARG A 143 10.61 23.43 16.81
C ARG A 143 11.17 23.66 15.41
N HIS A 144 10.38 23.44 14.36
CA HIS A 144 10.81 23.47 12.96
C HIS A 144 10.20 24.65 12.18
N GLU A 145 10.52 25.87 12.62
CA GLU A 145 10.01 27.11 12.01
C GLU A 145 10.52 27.37 10.58
N GLU A 146 11.56 26.67 10.13
CA GLU A 146 12.09 26.74 8.77
C GLU A 146 11.15 26.12 7.72
N ARG A 147 10.17 25.32 8.18
CA ARG A 147 9.16 24.66 7.36
C ARG A 147 7.77 25.25 7.63
N ALA A 148 6.91 25.21 6.62
CA ALA A 148 5.49 25.46 6.75
C ALA A 148 4.76 24.11 6.74
N PHE A 149 3.87 23.90 7.71
CA PHE A 149 3.11 22.66 7.87
C PHE A 149 1.62 22.93 7.70
N VAL A 150 0.95 22.05 6.95
CA VAL A 150 -0.51 22.02 6.81
C VAL A 150 -0.98 20.64 7.24
N LEU A 151 -1.89 20.60 8.22
CA LEU A 151 -2.43 19.36 8.76
C LEU A 151 -3.88 19.21 8.30
N LYS A 152 -4.22 18.03 7.79
CA LYS A 152 -5.57 17.66 7.34
C LYS A 152 -6.02 16.43 8.10
N PHE A 153 -7.26 16.45 8.59
CA PHE A 153 -7.86 15.34 9.32
C PHE A 153 -9.05 14.77 8.57
N SER A 154 -9.13 13.45 8.51
CA SER A 154 -10.31 12.71 8.08
C SER A 154 -10.53 11.49 8.96
N ALA A 155 -11.78 11.03 9.04
CA ALA A 155 -12.13 9.91 9.88
C ALA A 155 -13.23 9.08 9.21
N ILE A 156 -13.01 7.77 9.16
CA ILE A 156 -13.99 6.84 8.59
C ILE A 156 -14.35 5.74 9.58
N GLU A 157 -15.58 5.26 9.46
CA GLU A 157 -16.05 4.04 10.07
C GLU A 157 -16.34 2.99 8.99
N ILE A 158 -15.90 1.75 9.23
CA ILE A 158 -16.22 0.60 8.39
C ILE A 158 -17.04 -0.37 9.22
N TYR A 159 -18.32 -0.50 8.88
CA TYR A 159 -19.22 -1.45 9.52
C TYR A 159 -19.97 -2.24 8.45
N ASN A 160 -19.99 -3.57 8.58
CA ASN A 160 -20.68 -4.46 7.63
C ASN A 160 -20.30 -4.19 6.15
N GLU A 161 -19.01 -3.97 5.88
CA GLU A 161 -18.48 -3.57 4.55
C GLU A 161 -19.11 -2.28 3.97
N VAL A 162 -19.69 -1.43 4.80
CA VAL A 162 -20.14 -0.07 4.47
C VAL A 162 -19.14 0.91 5.07
N VAL A 163 -18.70 1.89 4.28
CA VAL A 163 -17.78 2.95 4.71
C VAL A 163 -18.60 4.21 4.95
N ARG A 164 -18.42 4.86 6.09
CA ARG A 164 -19.09 6.12 6.45
C ARG A 164 -18.05 7.16 6.84
N ASP A 165 -18.38 8.42 6.58
CA ASP A 165 -17.63 9.57 7.08
C ASP A 165 -18.05 9.89 8.53
N LEU A 166 -17.10 9.94 9.46
CA LEU A 166 -17.36 10.31 10.86
C LEU A 166 -17.35 11.83 11.11
N LEU A 167 -16.99 12.63 10.10
CA LEU A 167 -17.00 14.11 10.12
C LEU A 167 -18.19 14.71 9.36
N SER A 168 -18.99 13.88 8.70
CA SER A 168 -20.24 14.24 8.07
C SER A 168 -21.41 13.85 8.96
N SER A 169 -22.42 14.72 9.05
CA SER A 169 -23.71 14.37 9.63
C SER A 169 -24.58 13.54 8.67
N GLU A 170 -24.21 13.48 7.39
CA GLU A 170 -24.92 12.70 6.39
C GLU A 170 -24.51 11.23 6.50
N ASN A 171 -25.47 10.35 6.77
CA ASN A 171 -25.25 8.91 6.88
C ASN A 171 -25.20 8.24 5.49
N THR A 172 -24.37 8.76 4.60
CA THR A 172 -24.20 8.25 3.24
C THR A 172 -23.05 7.24 3.17
N SER A 173 -23.27 6.16 2.42
CA SER A 173 -22.26 5.13 2.19
C SER A 173 -21.23 5.62 1.17
N LEU A 174 -19.97 5.68 1.57
CA LEU A 174 -18.87 6.09 0.71
C LEU A 174 -18.36 4.92 -0.16
N ARG A 175 -17.98 5.25 -1.41
CA ARG A 175 -17.45 4.30 -2.38
C ARG A 175 -15.93 4.34 -2.42
N LEU A 176 -15.33 3.19 -2.75
CA LEU A 176 -13.89 3.03 -2.93
C LEU A 176 -13.56 3.01 -4.42
N TRP A 177 -12.57 3.82 -4.80
CA TRP A 177 -12.03 3.86 -6.15
C TRP A 177 -10.54 3.52 -6.12
N ASP A 178 -10.05 2.90 -7.19
CA ASP A 178 -8.63 2.63 -7.36
C ASP A 178 -8.09 3.63 -8.39
N ASP A 179 -7.16 4.48 -7.97
CA ASP A 179 -6.38 5.35 -8.84
C ASP A 179 -5.06 4.68 -9.21
N ALA A 180 -4.60 4.87 -10.45
CA ALA A 180 -3.36 4.24 -10.94
C ALA A 180 -2.10 4.80 -10.23
N GLU A 181 -2.12 6.06 -9.79
CA GLU A 181 -0.99 6.72 -9.14
C GLU A 181 -1.17 6.81 -7.63
N LYS A 182 -2.38 7.15 -7.16
CA LYS A 182 -2.68 7.37 -5.73
C LYS A 182 -3.10 6.09 -4.99
N GLY A 183 -3.39 5.01 -5.70
CA GLY A 183 -3.92 3.78 -5.13
C GLY A 183 -5.39 3.89 -4.72
N THR A 184 -5.84 3.02 -3.82
CA THR A 184 -7.24 3.02 -3.36
C THR A 184 -7.54 4.27 -2.53
N TYR A 185 -8.58 5.01 -2.90
CA TYR A 185 -9.08 6.17 -2.15
C TYR A 185 -10.60 6.09 -1.93
N VAL A 186 -11.07 6.84 -0.93
CA VAL A 186 -12.49 6.96 -0.57
C VAL A 186 -13.03 8.22 -1.24
N GLU A 187 -14.02 8.07 -2.12
CA GLU A 187 -14.65 9.22 -2.78
C GLU A 187 -15.54 9.99 -1.80
N ASN A 188 -15.54 11.33 -1.95
CA ASN A 188 -16.31 12.27 -1.13
C ASN A 188 -16.04 12.21 0.39
N LEU A 189 -14.86 11.69 0.78
CA LEU A 189 -14.41 11.78 2.17
C LEU A 189 -14.07 13.22 2.51
N LYS A 190 -14.66 13.75 3.58
CA LYS A 190 -14.38 15.10 4.06
C LYS A 190 -13.00 15.16 4.72
N GLU A 191 -12.15 16.05 4.21
CA GLU A 191 -10.86 16.38 4.82
C GLU A 191 -10.92 17.80 5.41
N VAL A 192 -10.67 17.92 6.72
CA VAL A 192 -10.73 19.19 7.45
C VAL A 192 -9.32 19.67 7.75
N ILE A 193 -8.98 20.90 7.36
CA ILE A 193 -7.69 21.51 7.71
C ILE A 193 -7.72 21.90 9.20
N LEU A 194 -6.71 21.45 9.94
CA LEU A 194 -6.57 21.73 11.37
C LEU A 194 -6.00 23.14 11.58
N ARG A 195 -6.52 23.82 12.61
CA ARG A 195 -6.08 25.17 13.01
C ARG A 195 -5.10 25.09 14.17
N ASP A 196 -5.46 24.31 15.17
CA ASP A 196 -4.68 24.05 16.35
C ASP A 196 -5.01 22.67 16.92
N TRP A 197 -4.31 22.33 17.99
CA TRP A 197 -4.49 21.11 18.76
C TRP A 197 -5.91 20.94 19.34
N ASN A 198 -6.55 22.02 19.80
CA ASN A 198 -7.88 21.96 20.41
C ASN A 198 -8.94 21.61 19.36
N HIS A 199 -8.82 22.16 18.15
CA HIS A 199 -9.69 21.83 17.03
C HIS A 199 -9.64 20.32 16.71
N LEU A 200 -8.46 19.68 16.77
CA LEU A 200 -8.40 18.24 16.56
C LEU A 200 -9.11 17.46 17.67
N LYS A 201 -8.91 17.84 18.94
CA LYS A 201 -9.62 17.21 20.07
C LYS A 201 -11.13 17.28 19.93
N GLU A 202 -11.63 18.43 19.48
CA GLU A 202 -13.05 18.60 19.17
C GLU A 202 -13.49 17.65 18.06
N LEU A 203 -12.74 17.56 16.96
CA LEU A 203 -13.06 16.63 15.86
C LEU A 203 -13.04 15.17 16.29
N ILE A 204 -12.08 14.74 17.12
CA ILE A 204 -12.03 13.38 17.69
C ILE A 204 -13.28 13.13 18.54
N SER A 205 -13.65 14.09 19.40
CA SER A 205 -14.85 13.99 20.24
C SER A 205 -16.14 13.90 19.40
N VAL A 206 -16.21 14.64 18.29
CA VAL A 206 -17.31 14.55 17.31
C VAL A 206 -17.35 13.16 16.67
N CYS A 207 -16.22 12.61 16.24
CA CYS A 207 -16.16 11.27 15.66
C CYS A 207 -16.61 10.19 16.66
N GLU A 208 -16.22 10.31 17.94
CA GLU A 208 -16.67 9.40 19.00
C GLU A 208 -18.16 9.52 19.29
N ALA A 209 -18.71 10.74 19.26
CA ALA A 209 -20.14 10.96 19.43
C ALA A 209 -20.94 10.39 18.24
N GLN A 210 -20.43 10.55 17.01
CA GLN A 210 -21.03 9.96 15.81
C GLN A 210 -20.99 8.42 15.85
N ARG A 211 -19.85 7.85 16.24
CA ARG A 211 -19.71 6.40 16.43
C ARG A 211 -20.72 5.85 17.44
N ARG A 212 -20.90 6.52 18.58
CA ARG A 212 -21.91 6.17 19.61
C ARG A 212 -23.36 6.34 19.12
N THR A 213 -23.62 7.35 18.31
CA THR A 213 -24.96 7.56 17.74
C THR A 213 -25.31 6.45 16.74
N GLY A 214 -24.32 6.01 15.94
CA GLY A 214 -24.43 4.82 15.08
C GLY A 214 -24.84 3.58 15.87
N GLU A 215 -24.22 3.34 17.03
CA GLU A 215 -24.57 2.23 17.92
C GLU A 215 -26.07 2.24 18.29
N THR A 216 -26.57 3.41 18.67
CA THR A 216 -27.93 3.54 19.19
C THR A 216 -28.98 3.47 18.07
N TYR A 217 -28.70 4.11 16.92
CA TYR A 217 -29.67 4.22 15.82
C TYR A 217 -29.80 2.93 15.00
N LEU A 218 -28.72 2.16 14.88
CA LEU A 218 -28.65 0.97 14.02
C LEU A 218 -28.54 -0.34 14.82
N ASN A 219 -28.68 -0.30 16.15
CA ASN A 219 -28.30 -1.39 17.06
C ASN A 219 -26.87 -1.90 16.79
N GLU A 220 -26.01 -0.99 16.35
CA GLU A 220 -24.61 -1.26 16.10
C GLU A 220 -23.88 -1.33 17.45
N ASN A 221 -22.81 -2.09 17.49
CA ASN A 221 -21.93 -2.14 18.65
C ASN A 221 -20.57 -1.70 18.15
N SER A 222 -19.92 -0.72 18.77
CA SER A 222 -18.58 -0.23 18.39
C SER A 222 -17.55 -1.35 18.38
N SER A 223 -17.81 -2.43 19.11
CA SER A 223 -17.06 -3.68 19.04
C SER A 223 -17.09 -4.38 17.67
N ARG A 224 -18.00 -4.01 16.78
CA ARG A 224 -18.24 -4.63 15.47
C ARG A 224 -17.87 -3.73 14.29
N SER A 225 -17.54 -2.46 14.53
CA SER A 225 -17.06 -1.52 13.50
C SER A 225 -15.57 -1.26 13.64
N HIS A 226 -14.92 -0.92 12.52
CA HIS A 226 -13.54 -0.44 12.49
C HIS A 226 -13.54 1.06 12.36
N GLN A 227 -12.69 1.74 13.11
CA GLN A 227 -12.48 3.18 12.99
C GLN A 227 -11.07 3.44 12.46
N ILE A 228 -10.97 4.31 11.47
CA ILE A 228 -9.68 4.79 10.93
C ILE A 228 -9.69 6.31 11.03
N LEU A 229 -8.84 6.85 11.89
CA LEU A 229 -8.54 8.28 11.95
C LEU A 229 -7.27 8.53 11.15
N LYS A 230 -7.30 9.47 10.20
CA LYS A 230 -6.18 9.80 9.33
C LYS A 230 -5.78 11.24 9.55
N LEU A 231 -4.50 11.44 9.86
CA LEU A 231 -3.88 12.76 9.91
C LEU A 231 -2.85 12.85 8.79
N THR A 232 -3.10 13.73 7.83
CA THR A 232 -2.18 14.03 6.73
C THR A 232 -1.41 15.30 7.04
N ILE A 233 -0.09 15.25 6.86
CA ILE A 233 0.83 16.36 7.07
C ILE A 233 1.50 16.68 5.75
N GLU A 234 1.35 17.93 5.31
CA GLU A 234 2.07 18.51 4.19
C GLU A 234 3.09 19.50 4.74
N SER A 235 4.37 19.27 4.47
CA SER A 235 5.48 20.12 4.90
C SER A 235 6.19 20.70 3.68
N SER A 236 6.37 22.02 3.65
CA SER A 236 7.11 22.72 2.60
C SER A 236 8.20 23.59 3.19
N ALA A 237 9.37 23.65 2.55
CA ALA A 237 10.41 24.59 2.94
C ALA A 237 9.93 26.03 2.72
N ARG A 238 10.13 26.93 3.71
CA ARG A 238 9.77 28.34 3.53
C ARG A 238 10.73 28.97 2.51
N GLU A 239 10.19 29.71 1.53
CA GLU A 239 10.92 30.24 0.35
C GLU A 239 12.11 31.19 0.69
N PHE A 240 12.26 31.64 1.94
CA PHE A 240 13.30 32.58 2.38
C PHE A 240 14.73 31.99 2.49
N LEU A 241 14.92 30.68 2.36
CA LEU A 241 16.21 30.00 2.66
C LEU A 241 16.89 29.29 1.46
N GLY A 242 16.70 29.80 0.24
CA GLY A 242 17.59 29.45 -0.89
C GLY A 242 16.89 28.81 -2.09
N LYS A 243 17.42 29.14 -3.27
CA LYS A 243 16.69 29.20 -4.55
C LYS A 243 16.52 27.88 -5.31
N ASP A 244 16.88 26.71 -4.78
CA ASP A 244 17.02 25.52 -5.65
C ASP A 244 16.37 24.18 -5.27
N LYS A 245 15.77 23.98 -4.08
CA LYS A 245 15.05 22.71 -3.80
C LYS A 245 13.87 22.91 -2.85
N SER A 246 12.77 23.47 -3.33
CA SER A 246 11.49 23.44 -2.58
C SER A 246 10.90 22.02 -2.62
N THR A 247 11.46 21.11 -1.84
CA THR A 247 10.90 19.77 -1.63
C THR A 247 9.70 19.88 -0.69
N THR A 248 8.51 19.57 -1.22
CA THR A 248 7.31 19.42 -0.38
C THR A 248 7.23 17.94 0.00
N LEU A 249 7.04 17.66 1.28
CA LEU A 249 6.81 16.32 1.80
C LEU A 249 5.33 16.21 2.11
N ALA A 250 4.70 15.08 1.76
CA ALA A 250 3.32 14.82 2.14
C ALA A 250 3.20 13.39 2.63
N ALA A 251 2.79 13.20 3.88
CA ALA A 251 2.61 11.87 4.45
C ALA A 251 1.38 11.83 5.34
N SER A 252 0.88 10.62 5.58
CA SER A 252 -0.26 10.41 6.46
C SER A 252 0.07 9.39 7.55
N VAL A 253 -0.42 9.65 8.75
CA VAL A 253 -0.49 8.67 9.85
C VAL A 253 -1.93 8.21 9.99
N ASN A 254 -2.13 6.88 9.98
CA ASN A 254 -3.43 6.25 10.21
C ASN A 254 -3.48 5.63 11.61
N PHE A 255 -4.50 5.96 12.38
CA PHE A 255 -4.82 5.34 13.67
C PHE A 255 -6.02 4.42 13.49
N VAL A 256 -5.81 3.12 13.61
CA VAL A 256 -6.78 2.09 13.25
C VAL A 256 -7.24 1.33 14.50
N ASP A 257 -8.46 1.61 14.95
CA ASP A 257 -9.15 0.84 15.99
C ASP A 257 -10.04 -0.22 15.34
N LEU A 258 -9.58 -1.47 15.36
CA LEU A 258 -10.28 -2.57 14.71
C LEU A 258 -11.47 -3.06 15.53
N ALA A 259 -12.42 -3.73 14.88
CA ALA A 259 -13.46 -4.51 15.54
C ALA A 259 -12.86 -5.65 16.40
N GLY A 260 -13.67 -6.20 17.31
CA GLY A 260 -13.32 -7.35 18.14
C GLY A 260 -12.96 -8.58 17.32
N SER A 261 -11.84 -9.21 17.65
CA SER A 261 -11.32 -10.40 16.96
C SER A 261 -11.98 -11.73 17.36
N GLU A 262 -12.96 -11.71 18.27
CA GLU A 262 -13.69 -12.91 18.68
C GLU A 262 -14.64 -13.44 17.59
N ARG A 263 -14.92 -14.75 17.64
CA ARG A 263 -15.79 -15.39 16.63
C ARG A 263 -17.26 -15.08 16.89
N ALA A 264 -18.03 -14.87 15.82
CA ALA A 264 -19.48 -14.63 15.92
C ALA A 264 -20.25 -15.78 16.60
N SER A 265 -19.75 -17.03 16.53
CA SER A 265 -20.37 -18.18 17.19
C SER A 265 -20.36 -18.10 18.73
N GLN A 266 -19.48 -17.29 19.30
CA GLN A 266 -19.38 -17.04 20.74
C GLN A 266 -20.21 -15.82 21.18
N ALA A 267 -20.69 -15.00 20.23
CA ALA A 267 -21.61 -13.90 20.49
C ALA A 267 -23.06 -14.41 20.46
N LEU A 268 -23.63 -14.65 21.65
CA LEU A 268 -24.98 -15.19 21.92
C LEU A 268 -26.13 -14.41 21.26
N SER A 269 -26.29 -14.52 19.94
CA SER A 269 -27.09 -13.53 19.22
C SER A 269 -27.75 -14.17 17.98
N ALA A 270 -29.08 -14.33 18.03
CA ALA A 270 -29.86 -15.21 17.16
C ALA A 270 -30.05 -14.71 15.70
N GLY A 271 -30.16 -15.66 14.77
CA GLY A 271 -30.80 -15.55 13.44
C GLY A 271 -30.22 -14.52 12.47
N ALA A 272 -30.75 -13.28 12.50
CA ALA A 272 -30.28 -12.18 11.64
C ALA A 272 -28.84 -11.75 11.98
N ARG A 273 -28.47 -11.86 13.26
CA ARG A 273 -27.11 -11.55 13.74
C ARG A 273 -26.06 -12.57 13.26
N LEU A 274 -26.47 -13.75 12.81
CA LEU A 274 -25.54 -14.75 12.25
C LEU A 274 -25.07 -14.38 10.84
N LYS A 275 -25.97 -13.82 10.01
CA LYS A 275 -25.61 -13.27 8.69
C LYS A 275 -24.76 -12.00 8.82
N GLU A 276 -25.10 -11.12 9.75
CA GLU A 276 -24.31 -9.92 10.10
C GLU A 276 -22.92 -10.30 10.64
N GLY A 277 -22.84 -11.29 11.54
CA GLY A 277 -21.59 -11.82 12.08
C GLY A 277 -20.66 -12.43 11.01
N CYS A 278 -21.20 -12.90 9.88
CA CYS A 278 -20.41 -13.36 8.74
C CYS A 278 -19.66 -12.19 8.08
N HIS A 279 -20.31 -11.04 7.91
CA HIS A 279 -19.73 -9.86 7.25
C HIS A 279 -18.80 -9.05 8.15
N ILE A 280 -19.08 -8.94 9.45
CA ILE A 280 -18.14 -8.31 10.41
C ILE A 280 -16.83 -9.11 10.46
N ASN A 281 -16.94 -10.44 10.55
CA ASN A 281 -15.78 -11.31 10.51
C ASN A 281 -15.11 -11.35 9.14
N ARG A 282 -15.79 -10.97 8.03
CA ARG A 282 -15.15 -10.96 6.71
C ARG A 282 -13.95 -10.04 6.69
N SER A 283 -14.08 -8.80 7.17
CA SER A 283 -12.98 -7.83 7.22
C SER A 283 -11.77 -8.34 8.03
N LEU A 284 -12.00 -8.87 9.25
CA LEU A 284 -10.94 -9.41 10.11
C LEU A 284 -10.37 -10.75 9.63
N LEU A 285 -11.20 -11.62 9.05
CA LEU A 285 -10.77 -12.89 8.45
C LEU A 285 -9.89 -12.63 7.23
N THR A 286 -10.29 -11.69 6.38
CA THR A 286 -9.49 -11.25 5.23
C THR A 286 -8.19 -10.62 5.72
N LEU A 287 -8.22 -9.75 6.72
CA LEU A 287 -7.01 -9.18 7.32
C LEU A 287 -6.06 -10.27 7.84
N GLY A 288 -6.57 -11.24 8.60
CA GLY A 288 -5.76 -12.37 9.07
C GLY A 288 -5.21 -13.25 7.93
N THR A 289 -5.95 -13.37 6.83
CA THR A 289 -5.51 -14.09 5.63
C THR A 289 -4.41 -13.32 4.89
N VAL A 290 -4.56 -12.01 4.74
CA VAL A 290 -3.56 -11.11 4.15
C VAL A 290 -2.27 -11.17 4.95
N ILE A 291 -2.32 -10.95 6.27
CA ILE A 291 -1.15 -11.03 7.16
C ILE A 291 -0.46 -12.40 7.04
N ARG A 292 -1.20 -13.52 7.10
CA ARG A 292 -0.62 -14.87 7.00
C ARG A 292 0.00 -15.16 5.63
N LYS A 293 -0.55 -14.59 4.56
CA LYS A 293 0.02 -14.73 3.22
C LYS A 293 1.28 -13.87 3.06
N LEU A 294 1.30 -12.66 3.62
CA LEU A 294 2.46 -11.77 3.61
C LEU A 294 3.60 -12.27 4.50
N SER A 295 3.26 -12.89 5.64
CA SER A 295 4.25 -13.42 6.60
C SER A 295 5.01 -14.64 6.06
N LYS A 296 4.40 -15.35 5.11
CA LYS A 296 5.05 -16.46 4.40
C LYS A 296 5.60 -15.87 3.12
N VAL A 297 6.91 -15.90 2.90
CA VAL A 297 7.56 -15.47 1.65
C VAL A 297 7.11 -16.39 0.50
N ARG A 298 5.87 -16.23 0.05
CA ARG A 298 5.25 -17.01 -1.01
C ARG A 298 4.72 -16.04 -2.04
N ASN A 299 5.27 -16.14 -3.25
CA ASN A 299 4.77 -15.44 -4.41
C ASN A 299 3.35 -15.95 -4.72
N GLY A 300 2.35 -15.12 -4.49
CA GLY A 300 0.96 -15.45 -4.72
C GLY A 300 0.05 -14.24 -4.53
N HIS A 301 -1.14 -14.30 -5.13
CA HIS A 301 -2.10 -13.21 -5.03
C HIS A 301 -2.52 -12.97 -3.57
N ILE A 302 -2.30 -11.73 -3.10
CA ILE A 302 -2.75 -11.23 -1.80
C ILE A 302 -4.16 -10.66 -1.95
N PRO A 303 -5.17 -11.18 -1.23
CA PRO A 303 -6.57 -10.84 -1.46
C PRO A 303 -6.98 -9.53 -0.77
N TYR A 304 -6.28 -8.42 -1.03
CA TYR A 304 -6.62 -7.12 -0.47
C TYR A 304 -8.06 -6.71 -0.82
N ARG A 305 -8.54 -7.11 -2.00
CA ARG A 305 -9.87 -6.79 -2.53
C ARG A 305 -11.04 -7.50 -1.84
N ASP A 306 -10.77 -8.52 -1.04
CA ASP A 306 -11.84 -9.32 -0.41
C ASP A 306 -12.54 -8.58 0.73
N SER A 307 -11.98 -7.48 1.25
CA SER A 307 -12.67 -6.58 2.18
C SER A 307 -12.30 -5.11 1.95
N LYS A 308 -13.23 -4.19 2.23
CA LYS A 308 -12.96 -2.74 2.13
C LYS A 308 -11.84 -2.29 3.07
N LEU A 309 -11.78 -2.87 4.28
CA LEU A 309 -10.73 -2.62 5.26
C LEU A 309 -9.33 -2.91 4.68
N THR A 310 -9.13 -4.11 4.12
CA THR A 310 -7.83 -4.51 3.57
C THR A 310 -7.47 -3.80 2.27
N ARG A 311 -8.45 -3.28 1.52
CA ARG A 311 -8.19 -2.41 0.36
C ARG A 311 -7.65 -1.05 0.81
N ILE A 312 -8.32 -0.41 1.75
CA ILE A 312 -7.91 0.91 2.29
C ILE A 312 -6.52 0.82 2.93
N LEU A 313 -6.26 -0.27 3.65
CA LEU A 313 -5.02 -0.47 4.41
C LEU A 313 -3.95 -1.26 3.65
N GLN A 314 -4.13 -1.48 2.35
CA GLN A 314 -3.15 -2.16 1.52
C GLN A 314 -1.74 -1.51 1.60
N PRO A 315 -1.60 -0.17 1.58
CA PRO A 315 -0.30 0.47 1.75
C PRO A 315 0.35 0.16 3.11
N SER A 316 -0.46 0.03 4.16
CA SER A 316 -0.01 -0.22 5.55
C SER A 316 0.45 -1.65 5.80
N LEU A 317 -0.12 -2.65 5.13
CA LEU A 317 0.14 -4.05 5.45
C LEU A 317 1.35 -4.64 4.72
N GLY A 318 1.72 -4.09 3.56
CA GLY A 318 2.87 -4.61 2.79
C GLY A 318 3.32 -3.65 1.69
N GLY A 319 2.98 -2.37 1.81
CA GLY A 319 3.28 -1.34 0.81
C GLY A 319 4.14 -0.22 1.38
N ASN A 320 3.86 1.00 0.92
CA ASN A 320 4.58 2.21 1.30
C ASN A 320 4.01 2.85 2.58
N ALA A 321 4.27 2.20 3.72
CA ALA A 321 4.07 2.79 5.04
C ALA A 321 4.86 2.01 6.10
N ARG A 322 5.27 2.71 7.16
CA ARG A 322 5.75 2.09 8.40
C ARG A 322 4.57 1.69 9.26
N THR A 323 4.58 0.48 9.80
CA THR A 323 3.41 -0.05 10.51
C THR A 323 3.77 -0.59 11.88
N ALA A 324 2.97 -0.20 12.88
CA ALA A 324 2.99 -0.75 14.23
C ALA A 324 1.63 -1.40 14.54
N ILE A 325 1.64 -2.58 15.15
CA ILE A 325 0.43 -3.28 15.59
C ILE A 325 0.53 -3.54 17.09
N ILE A 326 -0.47 -3.06 17.83
CA ILE A 326 -0.60 -3.23 19.26
C ILE A 326 -1.72 -4.22 19.53
N CYS A 327 -1.32 -5.42 19.92
CA CYS A 327 -2.20 -6.52 20.25
C CYS A 327 -2.60 -6.43 21.73
N THR A 328 -3.82 -6.02 21.98
CA THR A 328 -4.39 -5.88 23.32
C THR A 328 -5.07 -7.18 23.76
N MET A 329 -4.92 -7.58 25.02
CA MET A 329 -5.48 -8.84 25.51
C MET A 329 -5.95 -8.81 26.96
N SER A 330 -6.92 -9.67 27.28
CA SER A 330 -7.34 -9.93 28.66
C SER A 330 -6.48 -11.02 29.30
N PRO A 331 -6.07 -10.86 30.57
CA PRO A 331 -5.40 -11.91 31.31
C PRO A 331 -6.35 -13.00 31.83
N ALA A 332 -7.66 -12.79 31.80
CA ALA A 332 -8.63 -13.69 32.42
C ALA A 332 -8.73 -15.06 31.73
N ARG A 333 -8.90 -16.11 32.53
CA ARG A 333 -9.09 -17.49 32.05
C ARG A 333 -10.24 -17.63 31.04
N SER A 334 -11.35 -16.95 31.29
CA SER A 334 -12.52 -16.93 30.41
C SER A 334 -12.21 -16.47 28.97
N TYR A 335 -11.08 -15.80 28.75
CA TYR A 335 -10.65 -15.26 27.46
C TYR A 335 -9.35 -15.89 26.92
N MET A 336 -8.92 -17.03 27.48
CA MET A 336 -7.67 -17.69 27.08
C MET A 336 -7.58 -18.00 25.59
N GLU A 337 -8.67 -18.49 24.98
CA GLU A 337 -8.67 -18.85 23.55
C GLU A 337 -8.48 -17.60 22.66
N GLN A 338 -9.13 -16.51 23.02
CA GLN A 338 -9.11 -15.24 22.29
C GLN A 338 -7.73 -14.56 22.43
N SER A 339 -7.16 -14.55 23.63
CA SER A 339 -5.79 -14.08 23.87
C SER A 339 -4.79 -14.90 23.06
N ARG A 340 -4.91 -16.23 23.04
CA ARG A 340 -4.06 -17.09 22.21
C ARG A 340 -4.20 -16.80 20.71
N ASN A 341 -5.43 -16.65 20.20
CA ASN A 341 -5.65 -16.30 18.79
C ASN A 341 -5.04 -14.94 18.43
N THR A 342 -5.07 -13.99 19.36
CA THR A 342 -4.42 -12.68 19.24
C THR A 342 -2.90 -12.82 19.13
N LEU A 343 -2.27 -13.65 19.97
CA LEU A 343 -0.84 -13.91 19.90
C LEU A 343 -0.43 -14.61 18.60
N LEU A 344 -1.22 -15.56 18.11
CA LEU A 344 -0.95 -16.22 16.83
C LEU A 344 -1.02 -15.24 15.66
N PHE A 345 -1.97 -14.30 15.68
CA PHE A 345 -2.04 -13.21 14.71
C PHE A 345 -0.78 -12.33 14.81
N ALA A 346 -0.42 -11.91 16.02
CA ALA A 346 0.76 -11.09 16.29
C ALA A 346 2.05 -11.73 15.78
N SER A 347 2.22 -13.04 15.99
CA SER A 347 3.40 -13.79 15.52
C SER A 347 3.49 -13.84 14.00
N CYS A 348 2.36 -13.90 13.29
CA CYS A 348 2.37 -13.78 11.83
C CYS A 348 2.65 -12.34 11.38
N ALA A 349 2.05 -11.35 12.03
CA ALA A 349 2.22 -9.94 11.67
C ALA A 349 3.68 -9.46 11.78
N LYS A 350 4.41 -9.94 12.81
CA LYS A 350 5.82 -9.59 13.04
C LYS A 350 6.74 -9.95 11.87
N GLU A 351 6.39 -10.98 11.09
CA GLU A 351 7.21 -11.41 9.94
C GLU A 351 6.87 -10.69 8.63
N VAL A 352 5.87 -9.81 8.65
CA VAL A 352 5.48 -9.04 7.47
C VAL A 352 6.48 -7.91 7.24
N VAL A 353 6.91 -7.76 5.99
CA VAL A 353 7.86 -6.73 5.55
C VAL A 353 7.13 -5.66 4.74
N THR A 354 7.36 -4.41 5.08
CA THR A 354 6.89 -3.19 4.39
C THR A 354 8.03 -2.49 3.66
N ASN A 355 7.72 -1.70 2.63
CA ASN A 355 8.69 -0.91 1.87
C ASN A 355 8.35 0.58 1.98
N ALA A 356 8.65 1.17 3.13
CA ALA A 356 8.35 2.56 3.41
C ALA A 356 9.32 3.51 2.66
N GLN A 357 8.77 4.53 2.03
CA GLN A 357 9.48 5.52 1.23
C GLN A 357 9.11 6.93 1.65
N VAL A 358 10.04 7.87 1.46
CA VAL A 358 9.78 9.29 1.69
C VAL A 358 8.95 9.83 0.53
N ASN A 359 7.75 10.31 0.86
CA ASN A 359 6.79 10.82 -0.10
C ASN A 359 7.09 12.29 -0.39
N VAL A 360 7.80 12.52 -1.49
CA VAL A 360 8.12 13.86 -1.99
C VAL A 360 7.06 14.26 -3.01
N VAL A 361 6.30 15.30 -2.70
CA VAL A 361 5.35 15.92 -3.62
C VAL A 361 6.04 17.11 -4.29
N MET A 362 6.00 17.15 -5.62
CA MET A 362 6.40 18.36 -6.33
C MET A 362 5.28 19.38 -6.16
N SER A 363 5.57 20.57 -5.63
CA SER A 363 4.55 21.63 -5.54
C SER A 363 3.97 21.93 -6.92
N ASP A 364 2.69 22.31 -7.03
CA ASP A 364 2.05 22.62 -8.32
C ASP A 364 2.84 23.65 -9.13
N LYS A 365 3.45 24.64 -8.46
CA LYS A 365 4.33 25.64 -9.09
C LYS A 365 5.62 25.01 -9.63
N ALA A 366 6.22 24.07 -8.89
CA ALA A 366 7.40 23.33 -9.34
C ALA A 366 7.07 22.32 -10.44
N LEU A 367 5.90 21.66 -10.36
CA LEU A 367 5.37 20.75 -11.36
C LEU A 367 5.05 21.49 -12.65
N VAL A 368 4.34 22.62 -12.59
CA VAL A 368 4.10 23.50 -13.74
C VAL A 368 5.42 23.97 -14.34
N LYS A 369 6.39 24.40 -13.53
CA LYS A 369 7.73 24.80 -14.03
C LYS A 369 8.51 23.62 -14.62
N HIS A 370 8.30 22.40 -14.14
CA HIS A 370 8.93 21.19 -14.69
C HIS A 370 8.27 20.79 -16.01
N LEU A 371 6.93 20.75 -16.06
CA LEU A 371 6.14 20.52 -17.26
C LEU A 371 6.42 21.58 -18.33
N GLN A 372 6.56 22.85 -17.97
CA GLN A 372 6.98 23.92 -18.88
C GLN A 372 8.39 23.70 -19.43
N ARG A 373 9.33 23.18 -18.63
CA ARG A 373 10.67 22.82 -19.08
C ARG A 373 10.66 21.61 -20.01
N GLU A 374 9.86 20.59 -19.70
CA GLU A 374 9.70 19.42 -20.57
C GLU A 374 9.00 19.80 -21.88
N LEU A 375 7.98 20.66 -21.86
CA LEU A 375 7.37 21.20 -23.07
C LEU A 375 8.40 21.98 -23.90
N ALA A 376 9.18 22.86 -23.30
CA ALA A 376 10.22 23.59 -24.02
C ALA A 376 11.31 22.66 -24.60
N ARG A 377 11.65 21.58 -23.88
CA ARG A 377 12.60 20.57 -24.35
C ARG A 377 12.04 19.78 -25.52
N LEU A 378 10.82 19.24 -25.40
CA LEU A 378 10.14 18.50 -26.47
C LEU A 378 9.91 19.39 -27.70
N GLU A 379 9.50 20.64 -27.49
CA GLU A 379 9.39 21.63 -28.56
C GLU A 379 10.74 21.93 -29.22
N SER A 380 11.84 21.93 -28.47
CA SER A 380 13.19 22.11 -29.01
C SER A 380 13.69 20.86 -29.75
N GLU A 381 13.37 19.66 -29.27
CA GLU A 381 13.65 18.40 -29.96
C GLU A 381 12.89 18.33 -31.30
N LEU A 382 11.64 18.80 -31.33
CA LEU A 382 10.86 18.94 -32.55
C LEU A 382 11.38 20.06 -33.48
N ARG A 383 12.01 21.10 -32.92
CA ARG A 383 12.58 22.23 -33.70
C ARG A 383 13.97 21.96 -34.27
N CYS A 384 14.72 20.99 -33.72
CA CYS A 384 16.04 20.62 -34.20
C CYS A 384 15.96 19.89 -35.55
N PRO A 385 16.32 20.50 -36.70
CA PRO A 385 16.18 19.90 -38.03
C PRO A 385 17.27 18.87 -38.35
N ALA A 386 18.13 18.53 -37.40
CA ALA A 386 19.31 17.68 -37.63
C ALA A 386 18.94 16.27 -38.10
N THR A 387 17.77 15.76 -37.72
CA THR A 387 17.26 14.45 -38.15
C THR A 387 16.60 14.51 -39.54
N TYR A 388 16.08 15.67 -39.95
CA TYR A 388 15.40 15.83 -41.25
C TYR A 388 16.37 15.88 -42.44
N SER A 389 17.56 16.49 -42.29
CA SER A 389 18.56 16.54 -43.36
C SER A 389 19.06 15.15 -43.77
N SER A 390 19.27 14.25 -42.79
CA SER A 390 19.68 12.87 -43.05
C SER A 390 18.53 12.04 -43.65
N LEU A 391 17.30 12.24 -43.15
CA LEU A 391 16.13 11.51 -43.64
C LEU A 391 15.72 11.92 -45.06
N GLU A 392 15.77 13.21 -45.42
CA GLU A 392 15.51 13.66 -46.79
C GLU A 392 16.56 13.12 -47.78
N SER A 393 17.82 13.03 -47.36
CA SER A 393 18.90 12.46 -48.18
C SER A 393 18.67 10.97 -48.43
N LEU A 394 18.29 10.21 -47.39
CA LEU A 394 17.94 8.79 -47.50
C LEU A 394 16.67 8.56 -48.34
N VAL A 395 15.64 9.40 -48.19
CA VAL A 395 14.41 9.30 -48.98
C VAL A 395 14.71 9.54 -50.46
N ARG A 396 15.51 10.56 -50.80
CA ARG A 396 15.94 10.79 -52.19
C ARG A 396 16.78 9.65 -52.77
N GLU A 397 17.66 9.06 -51.97
CA GLU A 397 18.47 7.93 -52.40
C GLU A 397 17.61 6.69 -52.66
N LYS A 398 16.63 6.41 -51.78
CA LYS A 398 15.68 5.31 -51.96
C LYS A 398 14.75 5.54 -53.15
N ASP A 399 14.27 6.75 -53.38
CA ASP A 399 13.45 7.08 -54.55
C ASP A 399 14.22 6.89 -55.86
N ASN A 400 15.50 7.27 -55.90
CA ASN A 400 16.36 7.02 -57.05
C ASN A 400 16.59 5.52 -57.27
N HIS A 401 16.72 4.75 -56.19
CA HIS A 401 16.88 3.30 -56.26
C HIS A 401 15.59 2.61 -56.76
N ILE A 402 14.43 3.06 -56.29
CA ILE A 402 13.12 2.57 -56.75
C ILE A 402 12.96 2.82 -58.26
N ARG A 403 13.25 4.04 -58.75
CA ARG A 403 13.19 4.35 -60.19
C ARG A 403 14.12 3.47 -61.03
N LYS A 404 15.31 3.14 -60.51
CA LYS A 404 16.26 2.25 -61.19
C LYS A 404 15.73 0.82 -61.27
N MET A 405 15.20 0.29 -60.16
CA MET A 405 14.59 -1.03 -60.12
C MET A 405 13.33 -1.12 -60.99
N GLU A 406 12.50 -0.07 -61.04
CA GLU A 406 11.33 -0.03 -61.93
C GLU A 406 11.72 -0.11 -63.41
N LYS A 407 12.84 0.53 -63.80
CA LYS A 407 13.37 0.46 -65.16
C LYS A 407 13.87 -0.96 -65.48
N GLU A 408 14.62 -1.59 -64.58
CA GLU A 408 15.08 -2.97 -64.73
C GLU A 408 13.91 -3.98 -64.79
N ILE A 409 12.89 -3.82 -63.94
CA ILE A 409 11.69 -4.66 -63.96
C ILE A 409 10.96 -4.54 -65.29
N LYS A 410 10.88 -3.32 -65.85
CA LYS A 410 10.22 -3.10 -67.14
C LYS A 410 10.98 -3.76 -68.29
N GLU A 411 12.32 -3.73 -68.24
CA GLU A 411 13.19 -4.35 -69.24
C GLU A 411 13.15 -5.89 -69.15
N LEU A 412 13.20 -6.44 -67.94
CA LEU A 412 13.02 -7.88 -67.70
C LEU A 412 11.64 -8.38 -68.12
N LYS A 413 10.57 -7.59 -67.89
CA LYS A 413 9.22 -7.92 -68.39
C LYS A 413 9.18 -7.98 -69.92
N ALA A 414 9.78 -7.01 -70.61
CA ALA A 414 9.85 -7.03 -72.07
C ALA A 414 10.62 -8.25 -72.60
N GLN A 415 11.72 -8.63 -71.94
CA GLN A 415 12.47 -9.85 -72.28
C GLN A 415 11.65 -11.13 -72.05
N ARG A 416 10.93 -11.21 -70.92
CA ARG A 416 10.03 -12.32 -70.62
C ARG A 416 8.93 -12.44 -71.67
N ASP A 417 8.28 -11.34 -72.02
CA ASP A 417 7.16 -11.34 -72.96
C ASP A 417 7.65 -11.74 -74.37
N LEU A 418 8.84 -11.28 -74.77
CA LEU A 418 9.50 -11.72 -76.00
C LEU A 418 9.85 -13.22 -75.98
N ALA A 419 10.39 -13.72 -74.86
CA ALA A 419 10.70 -15.13 -74.70
C ALA A 419 9.43 -16.01 -74.71
N GLN A 420 8.35 -15.54 -74.10
CA GLN A 420 7.04 -16.21 -74.13
C GLN A 420 6.45 -16.24 -75.54
N SER A 421 6.54 -15.14 -76.31
CA SER A 421 6.14 -15.13 -77.72
C SER A 421 6.93 -16.15 -78.53
N ARG A 422 8.26 -16.19 -78.38
CA ARG A 422 9.10 -17.18 -79.09
C ARG A 422 8.78 -18.62 -78.71
N LEU A 423 8.46 -18.87 -77.44
CA LEU A 423 8.05 -20.20 -76.98
C LEU A 423 6.69 -20.58 -77.56
N GLN A 424 5.75 -19.63 -77.66
CA GLN A 424 4.43 -19.83 -78.26
C GLN A 424 4.54 -20.13 -79.76
N ASP A 425 5.41 -19.40 -80.49
CA ASP A 425 5.70 -19.66 -81.91
C ASP A 425 6.31 -21.06 -82.10
N LEU A 426 7.26 -21.46 -81.25
CA LEU A 426 7.85 -22.80 -81.26
C LEU A 426 6.82 -23.89 -80.96
N LEU A 427 5.93 -23.67 -79.98
CA LEU A 427 4.86 -24.61 -79.65
C LEU A 427 3.86 -24.77 -80.79
N GLN A 428 3.59 -23.69 -81.55
CA GLN A 428 2.72 -23.75 -82.73
C GLN A 428 3.36 -24.56 -83.87
N VAL A 429 4.66 -24.39 -84.11
CA VAL A 429 5.43 -25.18 -85.09
C VAL A 429 5.54 -26.66 -84.69
N VAL A 430 5.65 -26.97 -83.39
CA VAL A 430 5.66 -28.36 -82.90
C VAL A 430 4.25 -28.99 -82.96
N GLY A 431 3.20 -28.20 -82.70
CA GLY A 431 1.80 -28.60 -82.85
C GLY A 431 1.45 -28.99 -84.29
N ASP A 432 1.84 -28.17 -85.27
CA ASP A 432 1.59 -28.44 -86.69
C ASP A 432 2.37 -29.66 -87.22
N ASN A 433 3.56 -29.93 -86.68
CA ASN A 433 4.34 -31.13 -86.98
C ASN A 433 3.75 -32.40 -86.37
N HIS A 434 3.03 -32.31 -85.24
CA HIS A 434 2.35 -33.43 -84.62
C HIS A 434 1.04 -33.80 -85.34
N VAL A 435 0.26 -32.80 -85.79
CA VAL A 435 -0.95 -33.02 -86.61
C VAL A 435 -0.59 -33.71 -87.93
N SER A 436 0.50 -33.28 -88.58
CA SER A 436 0.98 -33.87 -89.84
C SER A 436 1.42 -35.33 -89.70
N LYS A 437 2.04 -35.72 -88.57
CA LYS A 437 2.45 -37.12 -88.31
C LYS A 437 1.27 -38.01 -87.90
N GLN A 438 0.25 -37.47 -87.25
CA GLN A 438 -0.90 -38.24 -86.75
C GLN A 438 -1.94 -38.50 -87.87
N GLU A 439 -2.09 -37.59 -88.83
CA GLU A 439 -2.91 -37.80 -90.04
C GLU A 439 -2.31 -38.83 -91.02
N LEU A 440 -0.98 -38.96 -91.07
CA LEU A 440 -0.29 -39.98 -91.87
C LEU A 440 -0.47 -41.41 -91.29
N TYR A 441 -0.65 -41.56 -89.97
CA TYR A 441 -0.87 -42.86 -89.34
C TYR A 441 -2.33 -43.35 -89.44
N LEU A 442 -3.33 -42.45 -89.54
CA LEU A 442 -4.74 -42.83 -89.65
C LEU A 442 -5.20 -43.25 -91.06
N ARG A 443 -4.40 -43.03 -92.11
CA ARG A 443 -4.73 -43.45 -93.49
C ARG A 443 -4.24 -44.85 -93.89
N CYS A 444 -3.47 -45.52 -93.04
CA CYS A 444 -2.85 -46.82 -93.35
C CYS A 444 -3.35 -48.01 -92.51
N ALA A 445 -4.51 -47.92 -91.86
CA ALA A 445 -5.12 -49.08 -91.21
C ALA A 445 -6.16 -49.74 -92.16
N PRO A 446 -5.84 -50.87 -92.81
CA PRO A 446 -6.82 -51.64 -93.59
C PRO A 446 -7.83 -52.33 -92.67
N ALA A 447 -9.09 -52.30 -93.10
CA ALA A 447 -10.20 -52.98 -92.45
C ALA A 447 -10.07 -54.52 -92.55
N MET A 448 -10.28 -55.20 -91.43
CA MET A 448 -10.96 -56.50 -91.38
C MET A 448 -12.09 -56.40 -90.36
#